data_AF-A0A1I1QNN9-F1
#
_entry.id   AF-A0A1I1QNN9-F1
#
_cell.length_a   1.000
_cell.length_b   1.000
_cell.length_c   1.000
_cell.angle_alpha   90.00
_cell.angle_beta   90.00
_cell.angle_gamma   90.00
#
_symmetry.space_group_name_H-M   'P 1'
#
loop_
_entity.id
_entity.type
_entity.pdbx_description
1 polymer ?
#
loop_
_entity_poly.entity_id
_entity_poly.type
_entity_poly.pdbx_seq_one_letter_code
_entity_poly.pdbx_strand_id
1 'polypeptide(L)'
;MPLLLHGEVTDSDVDIFDREAVFIERTLAKLIADFPALKVVFEHITTADAVAFVESSGPNLASTITPHHMTINRNAMFDGGIRPHFYCLPIVKREPHRLALRRAATSGSTKFFLGTDSAPLAVGDKESACGCAGIFNAPFALESYATVFDEEGAFDNLEAFASENGPRFYDLPLNETFVALERRQNRVPEKIELDGSDLVPFHAGEALRWSILGRSL
;
A
#
# COMPACT_ATOMS: atom_id res chain seq x y z
N MET A 1 -7.71 13.60 -16.84
CA MET A 1 -7.70 12.13 -16.72
C MET A 1 -6.29 11.72 -16.32
N PRO A 2 -6.07 11.18 -15.10
CA PRO A 2 -4.77 10.69 -14.68
C PRO A 2 -4.47 9.29 -15.26
N LEU A 3 -3.19 8.99 -15.44
CA LEU A 3 -2.69 7.66 -15.79
C LEU A 3 -2.20 6.93 -14.54
N LEU A 4 -2.79 5.78 -14.23
CA LEU A 4 -2.44 4.98 -13.06
C LEU A 4 -1.57 3.81 -13.52
N LEU A 5 -0.43 3.60 -12.86
CA LEU A 5 0.57 2.64 -13.32
C LEU A 5 0.91 1.64 -12.23
N HIS A 6 0.66 0.36 -12.53
CA HIS A 6 1.41 -0.74 -11.93
C HIS A 6 2.80 -0.78 -12.59
N GLY A 7 3.79 -0.18 -11.94
CA GLY A 7 5.09 0.05 -12.55
C GLY A 7 6.12 -1.05 -12.30
N GLU A 8 5.91 -2.21 -12.90
CA GLU A 8 6.91 -3.28 -13.00
C GLU A 8 7.13 -3.66 -14.46
N VAL A 9 8.38 -3.94 -14.85
CA VAL A 9 8.64 -4.68 -16.09
C VAL A 9 8.36 -6.17 -15.86
N THR A 10 8.06 -6.90 -16.93
CA THR A 10 7.72 -8.33 -16.85
C THR A 10 8.71 -9.23 -17.59
N ASP A 11 9.83 -8.67 -18.05
CA ASP A 11 10.91 -9.42 -18.70
C ASP A 11 11.38 -10.57 -17.80
N SER A 12 11.52 -11.76 -18.38
CA SER A 12 11.82 -13.00 -17.64
C SER A 12 13.25 -13.05 -17.08
N ASP A 13 14.15 -12.21 -17.60
CA ASP A 13 15.55 -12.08 -17.18
C ASP A 13 15.76 -11.01 -16.09
N VAL A 14 14.72 -10.23 -15.75
CA VAL A 14 14.76 -9.26 -14.66
C VAL A 14 14.22 -9.89 -13.38
N ASP A 15 15.05 -9.89 -12.33
CA ASP A 15 14.68 -10.40 -11.01
C ASP A 15 13.45 -9.67 -10.46
N ILE A 16 12.52 -10.41 -9.86
CA ILE A 16 11.25 -9.87 -9.38
C ILE A 16 11.43 -8.73 -8.36
N PHE A 17 12.53 -8.70 -7.61
CA PHE A 17 12.82 -7.63 -6.67
C PHE A 17 13.31 -6.34 -7.33
N ASP A 18 13.77 -6.40 -8.58
CA ASP A 18 14.34 -5.27 -9.33
C ASP A 18 13.38 -4.67 -10.37
N ARG A 19 12.25 -5.35 -10.66
CA ARG A 19 11.30 -4.96 -11.71
C ARG A 19 10.76 -3.54 -11.58
N GLU A 20 10.49 -3.09 -10.36
CA GLU A 20 10.01 -1.72 -10.10
C GLU A 20 11.09 -0.67 -10.43
N ALA A 21 12.33 -0.90 -10.01
CA ALA A 21 13.46 0.00 -10.29
C ALA A 21 13.76 0.07 -11.80
N VAL A 22 13.73 -1.09 -12.48
CA VAL A 22 13.92 -1.16 -13.94
C VAL A 22 12.79 -0.45 -14.69
N PHE A 23 11.55 -0.54 -14.21
CA PHE A 23 10.42 0.21 -14.79
C PHE A 23 10.62 1.73 -14.68
N ILE A 24 11.15 2.21 -13.55
CA ILE A 24 11.46 3.63 -13.36
C ILE A 24 12.45 4.10 -14.43
N GLU A 25 13.56 3.37 -14.58
CA GLU A 25 14.65 3.70 -15.50
C GLU A 25 14.19 3.66 -16.97
N ARG A 26 13.53 2.58 -17.39
CA ARG A 26 13.23 2.32 -18.79
C ARG A 26 11.96 3.00 -19.30
N THR A 27 10.98 3.20 -18.41
CA THR A 27 9.62 3.58 -18.82
C THR A 27 9.17 4.88 -18.15
N LEU A 28 9.12 4.91 -16.82
CA LEU A 28 8.48 6.03 -16.12
C LEU A 28 9.23 7.34 -16.32
N ALA A 29 10.56 7.35 -16.22
CA ALA A 29 11.37 8.55 -16.43
C ALA A 29 11.13 9.17 -17.82
N LYS A 30 11.09 8.32 -18.85
CA LYS A 30 10.80 8.75 -20.22
C LYS A 30 9.36 9.25 -20.39
N LEU A 31 8.38 8.53 -19.85
CA LEU A 31 6.98 8.91 -19.90
C LEU A 31 6.74 10.30 -19.30
N ILE A 32 7.34 10.58 -18.14
CA ILE A 32 7.22 11.88 -17.48
C ILE A 32 7.89 13.00 -18.29
N ALA A 33 9.03 12.72 -18.92
CA ALA A 33 9.71 13.68 -19.78
C ALA A 33 8.93 13.98 -21.07
N ASP A 34 8.34 12.96 -21.69
CA ASP A 34 7.59 13.08 -22.96
C ASP A 34 6.22 13.75 -22.74
N PHE A 35 5.62 13.61 -21.56
CA PHE A 35 4.28 14.14 -21.23
C PHE A 35 4.27 14.94 -19.93
N PRO A 36 4.95 16.11 -19.85
CA PRO A 36 5.14 16.84 -18.60
C PRO A 36 3.85 17.39 -17.98
N ALA A 37 2.76 17.50 -18.75
CA ALA A 37 1.44 17.94 -18.27
C ALA A 37 0.52 16.77 -17.85
N LEU A 38 0.89 15.52 -18.12
CA LEU A 38 0.08 14.35 -17.75
C LEU A 38 0.19 14.08 -16.25
N LYS A 39 -0.95 14.01 -15.56
CA LYS A 39 -1.01 13.50 -14.19
C LYS A 39 -0.80 11.99 -14.20
N VAL A 40 0.15 11.52 -13.40
CA VAL A 40 0.51 10.11 -13.25
C VAL A 40 0.47 9.72 -11.77
N VAL A 41 -0.14 8.57 -11.48
CA VAL A 41 -0.01 7.91 -10.18
C VAL A 41 0.83 6.66 -10.37
N PHE A 42 1.97 6.62 -9.70
CA PHE A 42 2.75 5.40 -9.58
C PHE A 42 2.13 4.60 -8.43
N GLU A 43 1.32 3.61 -8.77
CA GLU A 43 0.54 2.87 -7.79
C GLU A 43 1.46 2.00 -6.90
N HIS A 44 1.00 1.79 -5.66
CA HIS A 44 1.50 0.81 -4.68
C HIS A 44 3.03 0.64 -4.70
N ILE A 45 3.79 1.73 -4.59
CA ILE A 45 5.26 1.70 -4.67
C ILE A 45 5.85 0.86 -3.52
N THR A 46 6.97 0.19 -3.80
CA THR A 46 7.55 -0.77 -2.87
C THR A 46 9.02 -0.55 -2.57
N THR A 47 9.70 0.34 -3.30
CA THR A 47 11.14 0.59 -3.22
C THR A 47 11.49 2.00 -2.73
N ALA A 48 12.73 2.14 -2.27
CA ALA A 48 13.29 3.44 -1.89
C ALA A 48 13.59 4.28 -3.15
N ASP A 49 13.89 3.60 -4.25
CA ASP A 49 14.10 4.17 -5.59
C ASP A 49 12.83 4.85 -6.09
N ALA A 50 11.67 4.20 -5.97
CA ALA A 50 10.38 4.80 -6.30
C ALA A 50 10.05 6.02 -5.43
N VAL A 51 10.31 5.94 -4.12
CA VAL A 51 10.15 7.09 -3.22
C VAL A 51 11.00 8.27 -3.69
N ALA A 52 12.30 8.04 -3.91
CA ALA A 52 13.23 9.09 -4.35
C ALA A 52 12.84 9.68 -5.72
N PHE A 53 12.35 8.83 -6.63
CA PHE A 53 11.88 9.26 -7.94
C PHE A 53 10.64 10.16 -7.84
N VAL A 54 9.65 9.79 -7.00
CA VAL A 54 8.43 10.59 -6.79
C VAL A 54 8.75 11.93 -6.09
N GLU A 55 9.62 11.90 -5.08
CA GLU A 55 10.07 13.09 -4.34
C GLU A 55 10.80 14.09 -5.25
N SER A 56 11.65 13.62 -6.17
CA SER A 56 12.41 14.46 -7.10
C SER A 56 11.62 14.92 -8.32
N SER A 57 10.44 14.33 -8.58
CA SER A 57 9.61 14.64 -9.75
C SER A 57 8.69 15.85 -9.55
N GLY A 58 8.21 16.43 -10.65
CA GLY A 58 7.26 17.54 -10.66
C GLY A 58 5.90 17.22 -10.00
N PRO A 59 5.01 18.21 -9.84
CA PRO A 59 3.73 18.06 -9.13
C PRO A 59 2.72 17.12 -9.82
N ASN A 60 2.96 16.76 -11.08
CA ASN A 60 2.10 15.87 -11.85
C ASN A 60 2.37 14.38 -11.61
N LEU A 61 3.38 14.03 -10.80
CA LEU A 61 3.62 12.67 -10.35
C LEU A 61 3.36 12.55 -8.84
N ALA A 62 2.47 11.62 -8.51
CA ALA A 62 2.17 11.19 -7.15
C ALA A 62 2.20 9.66 -7.05
N SER A 63 2.00 9.13 -5.85
CA SER A 63 2.04 7.69 -5.60
C SER A 63 1.13 7.27 -4.46
N THR A 64 0.58 6.06 -4.57
CA THR A 64 -0.10 5.38 -3.49
C THR A 64 0.83 4.45 -2.73
N ILE A 65 0.65 4.34 -1.43
CA ILE A 65 1.40 3.43 -0.56
C ILE A 65 0.41 2.57 0.22
N THR A 66 0.55 1.26 0.13
CA THR A 66 -0.33 0.28 0.78
C THR A 66 -0.02 0.11 2.28
N PRO A 67 -0.95 -0.39 3.12
CA PRO A 67 -0.65 -0.62 4.53
C PRO A 67 0.34 -1.77 4.73
N HIS A 68 0.25 -2.82 3.90
CA HIS A 68 1.10 -4.00 4.01
C HIS A 68 2.55 -3.69 3.66
N HIS A 69 2.83 -2.88 2.62
CA HIS A 69 4.20 -2.49 2.27
C HIS A 69 4.89 -1.59 3.31
N MET A 70 4.15 -0.93 4.19
CA MET A 70 4.72 -0.18 5.33
C MET A 70 4.90 -1.05 6.59
N THR A 71 4.14 -2.13 6.69
CA THR A 71 4.09 -2.99 7.87
C THR A 71 5.10 -4.12 7.77
N ILE A 72 5.19 -4.79 6.62
CA ILE A 72 6.03 -5.97 6.44
C ILE A 72 7.14 -5.74 5.40
N ASN A 73 8.28 -6.37 5.62
CA ASN A 73 9.31 -6.57 4.61
C ASN A 73 9.32 -8.04 4.17
N ARG A 74 10.10 -8.38 3.15
CA ARG A 74 10.14 -9.73 2.58
C ARG A 74 10.48 -10.85 3.56
N ASN A 75 11.16 -10.56 4.67
CA ASN A 75 11.44 -11.59 5.68
C ASN A 75 10.15 -12.12 6.28
N ALA A 76 9.11 -11.27 6.47
CA ALA A 76 7.83 -11.71 6.99
C ALA A 76 7.15 -12.76 6.10
N MET A 77 7.35 -12.68 4.78
CA MET A 77 6.81 -13.66 3.82
C MET A 77 7.53 -15.02 3.89
N PHE A 78 8.73 -15.08 4.47
CA PHE A 78 9.55 -16.29 4.60
C PHE A 78 9.82 -16.72 6.05
N ASP A 79 9.22 -16.05 7.03
CA ASP A 79 9.50 -16.27 8.45
C ASP A 79 8.91 -17.60 8.93
N GLY A 80 9.77 -18.55 9.29
CA GLY A 80 9.40 -19.90 9.69
C GLY A 80 8.82 -20.78 8.57
N GLY A 81 8.80 -20.28 7.33
CA GLY A 81 8.18 -20.92 6.18
C GLY A 81 7.61 -19.89 5.19
N ILE A 82 7.16 -20.36 4.02
CA ILE A 82 6.50 -19.48 3.04
C ILE A 82 5.09 -19.11 3.51
N ARG A 83 4.77 -17.82 3.55
CA ARG A 83 3.46 -17.28 3.93
C ARG A 83 2.75 -16.68 2.71
N PRO A 84 1.93 -17.44 1.97
CA PRO A 84 1.33 -16.98 0.71
C PRO A 84 0.37 -15.79 0.88
N HIS A 85 -0.22 -15.62 2.06
CA HIS A 85 -1.07 -14.47 2.38
C HIS A 85 -0.31 -13.13 2.46
N PHE A 86 1.03 -13.15 2.43
CA PHE A 86 1.88 -11.95 2.29
C PHE A 86 2.45 -11.79 0.88
N TYR A 87 2.11 -12.67 -0.06
CA TYR A 87 2.50 -12.54 -1.46
C TYR A 87 1.54 -11.61 -2.22
N CYS A 88 2.07 -10.50 -2.72
CA CYS A 88 1.43 -9.53 -3.62
C CYS A 88 2.41 -9.10 -4.71
N LEU A 89 1.92 -8.31 -5.67
CA LEU A 89 2.73 -7.62 -6.66
C LEU A 89 2.45 -6.10 -6.58
N PRO A 90 3.48 -5.24 -6.59
CA PRO A 90 4.90 -5.57 -6.57
C PRO A 90 5.28 -6.28 -5.26
N ILE A 91 6.25 -7.18 -5.31
CA ILE A 91 6.58 -8.03 -4.16
C ILE A 91 7.09 -7.21 -2.97
N VAL A 92 6.75 -7.59 -1.72
CA VAL A 92 7.36 -6.99 -0.53
C VAL A 92 8.89 -7.02 -0.62
N LYS A 93 9.53 -5.90 -0.28
CA LYS A 93 10.98 -5.69 -0.51
C LYS A 93 11.78 -5.79 0.79
N ARG A 94 13.09 -5.52 0.72
CA ARG A 94 14.00 -5.48 1.89
C ARG A 94 13.63 -4.34 2.85
N GLU A 95 14.09 -4.45 4.10
CA GLU A 95 13.79 -3.48 5.16
C GLU A 95 14.10 -2.00 4.83
N PRO A 96 15.22 -1.65 4.16
CA PRO A 96 15.46 -0.25 3.80
C PRO A 96 14.37 0.36 2.92
N HIS A 97 13.74 -0.46 2.07
CA HIS A 97 12.62 -0.02 1.24
C HIS A 97 11.36 0.20 2.09
N ARG A 98 11.03 -0.73 3.00
CA ARG A 98 9.91 -0.56 3.95
C ARG A 98 10.05 0.74 4.75
N LEU A 99 11.25 1.03 5.25
CA LEU A 99 11.52 2.26 6.01
C LEU A 99 11.39 3.52 5.13
N ALA A 100 11.81 3.47 3.86
CA ALA A 100 11.62 4.57 2.93
C ALA A 100 10.12 4.85 2.66
N LEU A 101 9.30 3.81 2.54
CA LEU A 101 7.86 3.94 2.37
C LEU A 101 7.18 4.54 3.59
N ARG A 102 7.56 4.10 4.79
CA ARG A 102 7.06 4.69 6.05
C ARG A 102 7.39 6.17 6.12
N ARG A 103 8.66 6.53 5.89
CA ARG A 103 9.11 7.94 5.84
C ARG A 103 8.30 8.75 4.82
N ALA A 104 8.10 8.22 3.62
CA ALA A 104 7.37 8.90 2.56
C ALA A 104 5.91 9.17 2.97
N ALA A 105 5.20 8.12 3.39
CA ALA A 105 3.79 8.22 3.81
C ALA A 105 3.59 9.20 4.97
N THR A 106 4.49 9.19 5.97
CA THR A 106 4.35 10.01 7.18
C THR A 106 4.97 11.41 7.09
N SER A 107 5.59 11.76 5.96
CA SER A 107 6.33 13.02 5.78
C SER A 107 5.47 14.29 5.76
N GLY A 108 4.16 14.19 5.52
CA GLY A 108 3.29 15.32 5.22
C GLY A 108 3.39 15.82 3.76
N SER A 109 4.17 15.15 2.91
CA SER A 109 4.20 15.43 1.46
C SER A 109 2.84 15.17 0.81
N THR A 110 2.42 16.08 -0.06
CA THR A 110 1.17 15.95 -0.83
C THR A 110 1.24 14.94 -1.98
N LYS A 111 2.43 14.40 -2.26
CA LYS A 111 2.68 13.44 -3.34
C LYS A 111 2.36 11.99 -2.98
N PHE A 112 2.14 11.70 -1.69
CA PHE A 112 1.83 10.36 -1.21
C PHE A 112 0.44 10.34 -0.59
N PHE A 113 -0.37 9.36 -0.96
CA PHE A 113 -1.72 9.19 -0.43
C PHE A 113 -2.11 7.72 -0.32
N LEU A 114 -3.19 7.48 0.43
CA LEU A 114 -3.71 6.15 0.69
C LEU A 114 -4.16 5.46 -0.59
N GLY A 115 -3.61 4.28 -0.85
CA GLY A 115 -4.14 3.30 -1.80
C GLY A 115 -3.92 1.91 -1.23
N THR A 116 -4.99 1.19 -0.95
CA THR A 116 -4.92 -0.06 -0.17
C THR A 116 -4.32 -1.21 -0.95
N ASP A 117 -4.54 -1.23 -2.26
CA ASP A 117 -4.37 -2.41 -3.11
C ASP A 117 -4.98 -3.67 -2.46
N SER A 118 -6.17 -3.50 -1.88
CA SER A 118 -6.86 -4.63 -1.25
C SER A 118 -7.35 -5.59 -2.33
N ALA A 119 -6.72 -6.75 -2.43
CA ALA A 119 -6.99 -7.76 -3.44
C ALA A 119 -7.42 -9.08 -2.76
N PRO A 120 -8.72 -9.25 -2.44
CA PRO A 120 -9.24 -10.46 -1.79
C PRO A 120 -9.19 -11.67 -2.73
N LEU A 121 -8.75 -12.80 -2.18
CA LEU A 121 -8.66 -14.09 -2.86
C LEU A 121 -9.07 -15.19 -1.89
N ALA A 122 -9.79 -16.19 -2.39
CA ALA A 122 -10.18 -17.34 -1.58
C ALA A 122 -8.94 -18.05 -1.03
N VAL A 123 -9.05 -18.63 0.17
CA VAL A 123 -7.96 -19.40 0.80
C VAL A 123 -7.36 -20.42 -0.18
N GLY A 124 -8.19 -21.15 -0.93
CA GLY A 124 -7.74 -22.15 -1.90
C GLY A 124 -6.92 -21.59 -3.06
N ASP A 125 -7.14 -20.32 -3.45
CA ASP A 125 -6.37 -19.66 -4.52
C ASP A 125 -5.02 -19.14 -4.02
N LYS A 126 -4.93 -18.81 -2.72
CA LYS A 126 -3.69 -18.40 -2.06
C LYS A 126 -2.83 -19.62 -1.68
N GLU A 127 -3.45 -20.67 -1.15
CA GLU A 127 -2.80 -21.88 -0.64
C GLU A 127 -2.81 -23.01 -1.69
N SER A 128 -2.19 -22.73 -2.85
CA SER A 128 -2.15 -23.65 -3.98
C SER A 128 -0.71 -23.89 -4.48
N ALA A 129 -0.55 -24.76 -5.47
CA ALA A 129 0.74 -24.96 -6.14
C ALA A 129 1.27 -23.69 -6.83
N CYS A 130 0.39 -22.73 -7.15
CA CYS A 130 0.74 -21.43 -7.72
C CYS A 130 -0.18 -20.36 -7.10
N GLY A 131 0.10 -19.99 -5.85
CA GLY A 131 -0.73 -19.04 -5.10
C GLY A 131 -0.85 -17.68 -5.79
N CYS A 132 -2.07 -17.17 -5.89
CA CYS A 132 -2.36 -15.87 -6.49
C CYS A 132 -1.73 -14.71 -5.66
N ALA A 133 -1.28 -13.66 -6.35
CA ALA A 133 -0.78 -12.44 -5.72
C ALA A 133 -1.95 -11.56 -5.26
N GLY A 134 -1.89 -11.05 -4.03
CA GLY A 134 -2.89 -10.13 -3.49
C GLY A 134 -3.03 -10.26 -1.97
N ILE A 135 -3.28 -9.13 -1.29
CA ILE A 135 -3.47 -9.07 0.15
C ILE A 135 -4.83 -8.44 0.45
N PHE A 136 -5.69 -9.17 1.16
CA PHE A 136 -6.98 -8.66 1.58
C PHE A 136 -6.85 -7.77 2.83
N ASN A 137 -6.71 -6.46 2.66
CA ASN A 137 -6.49 -5.56 3.80
C ASN A 137 -7.62 -4.56 4.06
N ALA A 138 -8.58 -4.41 3.14
CA ALA A 138 -9.68 -3.44 3.26
C ALA A 138 -10.41 -3.42 4.62
N PRO A 139 -10.68 -4.56 5.29
CA PRO A 139 -11.42 -4.55 6.54
C PRO A 139 -10.72 -3.79 7.68
N PHE A 140 -9.39 -3.71 7.68
CA PHE A 140 -8.60 -3.10 8.76
C PHE A 140 -7.50 -2.15 8.24
N ALA A 141 -7.64 -1.66 7.00
CA ALA A 141 -6.61 -0.85 6.37
C ALA A 141 -6.35 0.45 7.15
N LEU A 142 -7.41 1.18 7.54
CA LEU A 142 -7.27 2.46 8.22
C LEU A 142 -6.63 2.29 9.61
N GLU A 143 -7.00 1.25 10.35
CA GLU A 143 -6.38 0.88 11.62
C GLU A 143 -4.89 0.52 11.46
N SER A 144 -4.52 -0.13 10.35
CA SER A 144 -3.13 -0.44 10.01
C SER A 144 -2.33 0.83 9.71
N TYR A 145 -2.86 1.74 8.88
CA TYR A 145 -2.26 3.06 8.64
C TYR A 145 -2.10 3.86 9.93
N ALA A 146 -3.15 3.93 10.75
CA ALA A 146 -3.13 4.63 12.03
C ALA A 146 -2.03 4.10 12.96
N THR A 147 -1.83 2.78 12.96
CA THR A 147 -0.75 2.13 13.72
C THR A 147 0.63 2.60 13.24
N VAL A 148 0.87 2.63 11.93
CA VAL A 148 2.14 3.11 11.34
C VAL A 148 2.39 4.58 11.67
N PHE A 149 1.39 5.44 11.48
CA PHE A 149 1.54 6.88 11.71
C PHE A 149 1.75 7.22 13.20
N ASP A 150 1.12 6.46 14.11
CA ASP A 150 1.35 6.58 15.56
C ASP A 150 2.77 6.15 15.95
N GLU A 151 3.29 5.06 15.37
CA GLU A 151 4.68 4.60 15.59
C GLU A 151 5.75 5.57 15.12
N GLU A 152 5.49 6.26 14.00
CA GLU A 152 6.39 7.29 13.47
C GLU A 152 6.22 8.65 14.18
N GLY A 153 5.31 8.76 15.16
CA GLY A 153 5.03 10.02 15.85
C GLY A 153 4.45 11.11 14.93
N ALA A 154 3.77 10.71 13.86
CA ALA A 154 3.31 11.57 12.77
C ALA A 154 1.79 11.49 12.56
N PHE A 155 1.04 11.18 13.63
CA PHE A 155 -0.42 10.97 13.54
C PHE A 155 -1.18 12.16 12.94
N ASP A 156 -0.70 13.39 13.17
CA ASP A 156 -1.28 14.62 12.61
C ASP A 156 -1.25 14.65 11.06
N ASN A 157 -0.37 13.87 10.43
CA ASN A 157 -0.30 13.77 8.96
C ASN A 157 -1.25 12.71 8.38
N LEU A 158 -1.92 11.90 9.22
CA LEU A 158 -2.76 10.79 8.76
C LEU A 158 -3.96 11.28 7.94
N GLU A 159 -4.61 12.37 8.36
CA GLU A 159 -5.76 12.93 7.65
C GLU A 159 -5.37 13.39 6.23
N ALA A 160 -4.26 14.12 6.10
CA ALA A 160 -3.78 14.55 4.80
C ALA A 160 -3.51 13.36 3.87
N PHE A 161 -2.81 12.33 4.37
CA PHE A 161 -2.50 11.12 3.61
C PHE A 161 -3.76 10.30 3.22
N ALA A 162 -4.71 10.15 4.14
CA ALA A 162 -5.88 9.28 3.96
C ALA A 162 -7.05 9.96 3.23
N SER A 163 -7.19 11.28 3.35
CA SER A 163 -8.43 11.98 3.01
C SER A 163 -8.24 13.23 2.15
N GLU A 164 -7.05 13.83 2.09
CA GLU A 164 -6.86 15.10 1.37
C GLU A 164 -5.99 14.99 0.11
N ASN A 165 -4.81 14.39 0.23
CA ASN A 165 -3.80 14.37 -0.82
C ASN A 165 -4.33 13.72 -2.11
N GLY A 166 -5.05 12.60 -1.97
CA GLY A 166 -5.71 11.90 -3.07
C GLY A 166 -6.73 12.80 -3.80
N PRO A 167 -7.82 13.24 -3.16
CA PRO A 167 -8.80 14.11 -3.79
C PRO A 167 -8.19 15.37 -4.41
N ARG A 168 -7.23 16.02 -3.74
CA ARG A 168 -6.51 17.19 -4.28
C ARG A 168 -5.74 16.85 -5.57
N PHE A 169 -5.04 15.71 -5.62
CA PHE A 169 -4.33 15.29 -6.83
C PHE A 169 -5.30 14.98 -7.98
N TYR A 170 -6.45 14.39 -7.67
CA TYR A 170 -7.50 14.03 -8.64
C TYR A 170 -8.43 15.20 -9.03
N ASP A 171 -8.23 16.40 -8.48
CA ASP A 171 -9.13 17.56 -8.63
C ASP A 171 -10.58 17.27 -8.18
N LEU A 172 -10.73 16.51 -7.09
CA LEU A 172 -12.02 16.17 -6.48
C LEU A 172 -12.24 16.92 -5.16
N PRO A 173 -13.51 17.21 -4.79
CA PRO A 173 -13.82 17.80 -3.50
C PRO A 173 -13.45 16.87 -2.34
N LEU A 174 -13.15 17.45 -1.17
CA LEU A 174 -12.97 16.71 0.06
C LEU A 174 -14.32 16.19 0.57
N ASN A 175 -14.29 15.05 1.27
CA ASN A 175 -15.47 14.58 2.00
C ASN A 175 -15.80 15.55 3.14
N GLU A 176 -17.09 15.74 3.42
CA GLU A 176 -17.58 16.60 4.50
C GLU A 176 -17.90 15.82 5.79
N THR A 177 -17.85 14.48 5.73
CA THR A 177 -18.09 13.59 6.85
C THR A 177 -16.79 13.12 7.48
N PHE A 178 -16.88 12.70 8.73
CA PHE A 178 -15.72 12.32 9.54
C PHE A 178 -15.85 10.88 10.01
N VAL A 179 -14.70 10.23 10.14
CA VAL A 179 -14.55 8.98 10.90
C VAL A 179 -13.71 9.26 12.13
N ALA A 180 -14.01 8.61 13.25
CA ALA A 180 -13.21 8.71 14.46
C ALA A 180 -12.42 7.42 14.66
N LEU A 181 -11.11 7.55 14.91
CA LEU A 181 -10.24 6.46 15.31
C LEU A 181 -10.01 6.53 16.82
N GLU A 182 -10.24 5.42 17.51
CA GLU A 182 -10.00 5.30 18.94
C GLU A 182 -8.84 4.34 19.23
N ARG A 183 -8.00 4.68 20.22
CA ARG A 183 -6.95 3.80 20.74
C ARG A 183 -7.58 2.67 21.57
N ARG A 184 -8.19 1.73 20.88
CA ARG A 184 -8.84 0.54 21.46
C ARG A 184 -8.36 -0.69 20.69
N GLN A 185 -7.98 -1.72 21.43
CA GLN A 185 -7.59 -2.99 20.84
C GLN A 185 -8.71 -3.55 19.97
N ASN A 186 -8.37 -3.92 18.73
CA ASN A 186 -9.25 -4.55 17.77
C ASN A 186 -8.66 -5.90 17.35
N ARG A 187 -9.36 -6.99 17.65
CA ARG A 187 -8.89 -8.32 17.25
C ARG A 187 -9.35 -8.61 15.83
N VAL A 188 -8.38 -8.89 14.96
CA VAL A 188 -8.66 -9.26 13.58
C VAL A 188 -9.04 -10.74 13.54
N PRO A 189 -10.19 -11.11 12.94
CA PRO A 189 -10.59 -12.51 12.84
C PRO A 189 -9.59 -13.28 11.95
N GLU A 190 -9.46 -14.57 12.21
CA GLU A 190 -8.59 -15.46 11.41
C GLU A 190 -9.06 -15.53 9.94
N LYS A 191 -10.37 -15.44 9.73
CA LYS A 191 -11.03 -15.53 8.44
C LYS A 191 -12.25 -14.62 8.37
N ILE A 192 -12.60 -14.18 7.16
CA ILE A 192 -13.84 -13.47 6.85
C ILE A 192 -14.52 -14.25 5.71
N GLU A 193 -15.78 -14.62 5.92
CA GLU A 193 -16.58 -15.25 4.88
C GLU A 193 -17.12 -14.18 3.92
N LEU A 194 -16.91 -14.37 2.61
CA LEU A 194 -17.48 -13.54 1.56
C LEU A 194 -17.96 -14.43 0.42
N ASP A 195 -19.25 -14.30 0.05
CA ASP A 195 -19.87 -15.06 -1.04
C ASP A 195 -19.62 -16.58 -0.97
N GLY A 196 -19.66 -17.15 0.24
CA GLY A 196 -19.43 -18.57 0.49
C GLY A 196 -17.97 -19.03 0.40
N SER A 197 -17.01 -18.10 0.33
CA SER A 197 -15.58 -18.37 0.35
C SER A 197 -14.93 -17.79 1.61
N ASP A 198 -14.02 -18.56 2.21
CA ASP A 198 -13.15 -18.06 3.27
C ASP A 198 -12.04 -17.18 2.68
N LEU A 199 -11.88 -15.98 3.24
CA LEU A 199 -10.78 -15.05 2.98
C LEU A 199 -9.93 -14.88 4.25
N VAL A 200 -8.61 -14.75 4.10
CA VAL A 200 -7.71 -14.42 5.22
C VAL A 200 -7.39 -12.93 5.15
N PRO A 201 -7.86 -12.09 6.11
CA PRO A 201 -7.52 -10.68 6.12
C PRO A 201 -6.06 -10.46 6.50
N PHE A 202 -5.49 -9.35 6.07
CA PHE A 202 -4.23 -8.84 6.60
C PHE A 202 -4.38 -8.61 8.10
N HIS A 203 -3.35 -8.98 8.87
CA HIS A 203 -3.37 -9.04 10.34
C HIS A 203 -4.23 -10.16 10.95
N ALA A 204 -4.67 -11.18 10.19
CA ALA A 204 -5.43 -12.32 10.74
C ALA A 204 -4.85 -12.85 12.06
N GLY A 205 -5.70 -12.91 13.10
CA GLY A 205 -5.33 -13.38 14.44
C GLY A 205 -4.62 -12.36 15.34
N GLU A 206 -4.16 -11.23 14.80
CA GLU A 206 -3.48 -10.17 15.53
C GLU A 206 -4.46 -9.23 16.26
N ALA A 207 -3.92 -8.42 17.17
CA ALA A 207 -4.65 -7.34 17.84
C ALA A 207 -4.07 -5.97 17.44
N LEU A 208 -4.82 -5.22 16.65
CA LEU A 208 -4.47 -3.85 16.26
C LEU A 208 -4.74 -2.87 17.42
N ARG A 209 -3.96 -1.80 17.52
CA ARG A 209 -4.07 -0.80 18.61
C ARG A 209 -5.16 0.24 18.38
N TRP A 210 -5.63 0.36 17.15
CA TRP A 210 -6.62 1.33 16.72
C TRP A 210 -7.90 0.62 16.26
N SER A 211 -9.04 1.28 16.45
CA SER A 211 -10.36 0.87 15.95
C SER A 211 -11.06 2.07 15.33
N ILE A 212 -11.86 1.85 14.28
CA ILE A 212 -12.87 2.84 13.88
C ILE A 212 -14.02 2.83 14.90
N LEU A 213 -14.31 3.98 15.49
CA LEU A 213 -15.39 4.15 16.47
C LEU A 213 -16.75 3.82 15.82
N GLY A 214 -17.55 3.01 16.50
CA GLY A 214 -18.91 2.64 16.04
C GLY A 214 -18.95 1.54 14.98
N ARG A 215 -17.81 0.95 14.61
CA ARG A 215 -17.79 -0.23 13.74
C ARG A 215 -17.85 -1.52 14.56
N SER A 216 -18.90 -2.32 14.33
CA SER A 216 -18.98 -3.73 14.75
C SER A 216 -18.82 -4.59 13.50
N LEU A 217 -17.88 -5.54 13.53
CA LEU A 217 -17.68 -6.55 12.49
C LEU A 217 -18.69 -7.69 12.62
#